data_AF-A0A8T2M9R8-F1
#
_entry.id   AF-A0A8T2M9R8-F1
#
_cell.length_a   1.000
_cell.length_b   1.000
_cell.length_c   1.000
_cell.angle_alpha   90.00
_cell.angle_beta   90.00
_cell.angle_gamma   90.00
#
_symmetry.space_group_name_H-M   'P 1'
#
loop_
_entity.id
_entity.type
_entity.pdbx_description
1 polymer ?
#
loop_
_entity_poly.entity_id
_entity_poly.type
_entity_poly.pdbx_seq_one_letter_code
_entity_poly.pdbx_strand_id
1 'polypeptide(L)'
;MATILLFLLLVLFPDFSPAEQSPLRTFHLIEKNPQFKNQSEARAACRENYTDLVTVCSEEENTALINLINSNVWIGLQRSQFSSKWSNGDEVTFSALTGSCGPKPCCAAMKTDASWDNITCTEKRNFMCYEQDQTDLTFSYHLITENKTWYEAQSYCRKIYTDLVSIRDQEQNEAVKIAGMNSSDFFWIGLLRDDWEWTDGGRSAYRNWGDGQPRSTSSNCTQLNVNGKWQNVMCSNILPAVLCYNTSLHVSEDRMNWENALYYCMKDNRTGLLHIHTESDHTKVKNELRRRRISGTLWVGLGQSQLFGFWFWSDGSGLSSWTNWVGGQVPQLPLSQHCGAIDTEQDFKWLDKNCRYAFRVLCTVK
;
A
#
# COMPACT_ATOMS: atom_id res chain seq x y z
N MET A 1 -55.04 35.34 -38.95
CA MET A 1 -53.77 35.41 -38.19
C MET A 1 -53.71 34.12 -37.35
N ALA A 2 -53.07 33.01 -37.75
CA ALA A 2 -51.62 32.79 -37.97
C ALA A 2 -50.81 33.51 -36.88
N THR A 3 -50.16 32.82 -35.93
CA THR A 3 -48.98 31.97 -36.15
C THR A 3 -48.79 30.85 -35.10
N ILE A 4 -48.17 29.77 -35.57
CA ILE A 4 -47.64 28.58 -34.89
C ILE A 4 -46.18 28.86 -34.45
N LEU A 5 -45.72 28.29 -33.31
CA LEU A 5 -44.32 27.87 -33.07
C LEU A 5 -44.29 27.02 -31.77
N LEU A 6 -44.30 25.69 -31.85
CA LEU A 6 -43.23 24.69 -32.08
C LEU A 6 -42.46 24.26 -30.82
N PHE A 7 -42.48 22.93 -30.64
CA PHE A 7 -41.81 22.03 -29.71
C PHE A 7 -40.37 22.38 -29.30
N LEU A 8 -40.04 22.01 -28.05
CA LEU A 8 -38.75 21.37 -27.73
C LEU A 8 -38.97 20.35 -26.60
N LEU A 9 -38.94 19.07 -27.00
CA LEU A 9 -38.68 17.93 -26.13
C LEU A 9 -37.27 18.08 -25.54
N LEU A 10 -37.15 18.29 -24.23
CA LEU A 10 -35.91 18.03 -23.52
C LEU A 10 -35.84 16.54 -23.25
N VAL A 11 -35.06 15.87 -24.08
CA VAL A 11 -34.59 14.49 -23.90
C VAL A 11 -33.92 14.41 -22.53
N LEU A 12 -34.43 13.55 -21.66
CA LEU A 12 -33.71 13.07 -20.49
C LEU A 12 -32.53 12.25 -21.02
N PHE A 13 -31.36 12.87 -21.10
CA PHE A 13 -30.12 12.10 -21.08
C PHE A 13 -29.98 11.52 -19.67
N PRO A 14 -29.69 10.22 -19.50
CA PRO A 14 -29.08 9.79 -18.26
C PRO A 14 -27.75 10.55 -18.17
N ASP A 15 -27.58 11.36 -17.13
CA ASP A 15 -26.29 11.92 -16.75
C ASP A 15 -25.34 10.72 -16.56
N PHE A 16 -24.57 10.43 -17.62
CA PHE A 16 -23.38 9.62 -17.55
C PHE A 16 -22.41 10.40 -16.67
N SER A 17 -22.41 10.10 -15.38
CA SER A 17 -21.30 10.47 -14.51
C SER A 17 -20.04 9.86 -15.13
N PRO A 18 -19.00 10.64 -15.46
CA PRO A 18 -17.74 10.09 -15.92
C PRO A 18 -17.20 9.16 -14.82
N ALA A 19 -16.71 7.99 -15.19
CA ALA A 19 -16.07 7.06 -14.27
C ALA A 19 -15.03 7.80 -13.41
N GLU A 20 -15.30 7.94 -12.11
CA GLU A 20 -14.34 8.46 -11.14
C GLU A 20 -13.15 7.50 -11.09
N GLN A 21 -12.07 7.87 -11.77
CA GLN A 21 -10.77 7.25 -11.62
C GLN A 21 -10.36 7.27 -10.15
N SER A 22 -9.87 6.13 -9.65
CA SER A 22 -9.36 5.98 -8.28
C SER A 22 -8.38 7.13 -7.97
N PRO A 23 -8.64 7.99 -6.97
CA PRO A 23 -7.93 9.26 -6.76
C PRO A 23 -6.48 9.12 -6.26
N LEU A 24 -5.93 7.90 -6.24
CA LEU A 24 -4.62 7.58 -5.63
C LEU A 24 -3.56 7.16 -6.64
N ARG A 25 -3.95 6.88 -7.89
CA ARG A 25 -3.04 6.51 -8.96
C ARG A 25 -3.29 7.40 -10.17
N THR A 26 -2.28 8.17 -10.55
CA THR A 26 -2.26 8.92 -11.80
C THR A 26 -1.70 8.02 -12.90
N PHE A 27 -2.42 7.91 -14.01
CA PHE A 27 -2.03 7.07 -15.13
C PHE A 27 -1.42 7.90 -16.26
N HIS A 28 -0.27 7.44 -16.75
CA HIS A 28 0.52 8.13 -17.76
C HIS A 28 0.71 7.23 -18.97
N LEU A 29 0.15 7.66 -20.11
CA LEU A 29 0.32 7.00 -21.38
C LEU A 29 1.57 7.51 -22.11
N ILE A 30 2.45 6.60 -22.51
CA ILE A 30 3.71 6.93 -23.18
C ILE A 30 3.65 6.50 -24.66
N GLU A 31 3.46 7.48 -25.54
CA GLU A 31 3.20 7.28 -26.99
C GLU A 31 4.26 7.85 -27.96
N LYS A 32 5.38 8.38 -27.44
CA LYS A 32 6.34 9.11 -28.29
C LYS A 32 7.16 8.16 -29.16
N ASN A 33 7.10 8.24 -30.49
CA ASN A 33 8.10 7.63 -31.38
C ASN A 33 9.43 8.41 -31.26
N PRO A 34 10.61 7.83 -30.97
CA PRO A 34 11.03 6.41 -31.07
C PRO A 34 10.95 5.55 -29.79
N GLN A 35 10.16 5.91 -28.79
CA GLN A 35 10.04 5.23 -27.50
C GLN A 35 9.19 3.95 -27.52
N PHE A 36 8.91 3.30 -28.66
CA PHE A 36 8.36 1.95 -28.61
C PHE A 36 9.38 1.03 -27.94
N LYS A 37 8.97 0.42 -26.83
CA LYS A 37 9.83 -0.40 -25.98
C LYS A 37 9.29 -1.81 -25.86
N ASN A 38 10.19 -2.77 -25.71
CA ASN A 38 9.78 -4.09 -25.21
C ASN A 38 9.32 -3.98 -23.75
N GLN A 39 8.63 -4.99 -23.21
CA GLN A 39 7.99 -4.85 -21.89
C GLN A 39 9.01 -4.57 -20.77
N SER A 40 10.20 -5.19 -20.84
CA SER A 40 11.27 -4.97 -19.87
C SER A 40 11.82 -3.54 -19.92
N GLU A 41 12.04 -3.00 -21.12
CA GLU A 41 12.46 -1.62 -21.35
C GLU A 41 11.38 -0.62 -20.93
N ALA A 42 10.10 -0.92 -21.21
CA ALA A 42 8.96 -0.11 -20.82
C ALA A 42 8.84 -0.03 -19.29
N ARG A 43 8.99 -1.17 -18.61
CA ARG A 43 9.03 -1.22 -17.15
C ARG A 43 10.18 -0.39 -16.57
N ALA A 44 11.38 -0.53 -17.13
CA ALA A 44 12.52 0.25 -16.68
C ALA A 44 12.27 1.77 -16.86
N ALA A 45 11.68 2.16 -17.99
CA ALA A 45 11.33 3.56 -18.26
C ALA A 45 10.23 4.09 -17.32
N CYS A 46 9.24 3.27 -16.96
CA CYS A 46 8.25 3.66 -15.95
C CYS A 46 8.89 3.86 -14.59
N ARG A 47 9.76 2.95 -14.15
CA ARG A 47 10.46 3.05 -12.85
C ARG A 47 11.49 4.19 -12.77
N GLU A 48 11.87 4.76 -13.90
CA GLU A 48 12.78 5.91 -13.95
C GLU A 48 12.05 7.24 -13.65
N ASN A 49 10.78 7.38 -14.04
CA ASN A 49 10.04 8.64 -13.96
C ASN A 49 8.69 8.55 -13.22
N TYR A 50 8.24 7.34 -12.87
CA TYR A 50 6.95 7.02 -12.25
C TYR A 50 7.13 5.81 -11.31
N THR A 51 6.03 5.18 -10.86
CA THR A 51 6.08 4.02 -9.94
C THR A 51 6.40 2.71 -10.69
N ASP A 52 5.54 2.24 -11.58
CA ASP A 52 5.76 1.02 -12.40
C ASP A 52 4.81 1.05 -13.63
N LEU A 53 4.86 0.00 -14.47
CA LEU A 53 3.81 -0.28 -15.45
C LEU A 53 2.45 -0.46 -14.75
N VAL A 54 1.39 -0.05 -15.44
CA VAL A 54 0.03 -0.12 -14.90
C VAL A 54 -0.34 -1.52 -14.42
N THR A 55 -0.84 -1.57 -13.19
CA THR A 55 -1.39 -2.74 -12.52
C THR A 55 -2.89 -2.54 -12.42
N VAL A 56 -3.67 -3.40 -13.06
CA VAL A 56 -5.12 -3.25 -13.14
C VAL A 56 -5.79 -4.13 -12.10
N CYS A 57 -6.51 -3.50 -11.18
CA CYS A 57 -7.03 -4.15 -9.98
C CYS A 57 -8.53 -4.47 -10.05
N SER A 58 -9.27 -3.88 -10.99
CA SER A 58 -10.70 -4.13 -11.16
C SER A 58 -11.18 -3.90 -12.60
N GLU A 59 -12.41 -4.32 -12.88
CA GLU A 59 -13.07 -4.10 -14.17
C GLU A 59 -13.33 -2.61 -14.42
N GLU A 60 -13.72 -1.85 -13.39
CA GLU A 60 -13.99 -0.42 -13.49
C GLU A 60 -12.73 0.36 -13.85
N GLU A 61 -11.60 0.02 -13.25
CA GLU A 61 -10.30 0.61 -13.58
C GLU A 61 -9.88 0.26 -15.01
N ASN A 62 -10.09 -0.99 -15.42
CA ASN A 62 -9.84 -1.41 -16.80
C ASN A 62 -10.66 -0.58 -17.79
N THR A 63 -11.95 -0.35 -17.51
CA THR A 63 -12.83 0.52 -18.31
C THR A 63 -12.45 1.99 -18.23
N ALA A 64 -11.89 2.47 -17.12
CA ALA A 64 -11.42 3.85 -17.05
C ALA A 64 -10.16 4.07 -17.90
N LEU A 65 -9.25 3.08 -17.91
CA LEU A 65 -7.98 3.13 -18.63
C LEU A 65 -8.17 3.11 -20.15
N ILE A 66 -9.21 2.46 -20.69
CA ILE A 66 -9.43 2.46 -22.15
C ILE A 66 -9.67 3.86 -22.71
N ASN A 67 -10.20 4.79 -21.91
CA ASN A 67 -10.43 6.17 -22.33
C ASN A 67 -9.13 6.97 -22.49
N LEU A 68 -8.02 6.46 -21.94
CA LEU A 68 -6.71 7.08 -22.04
C LEU A 68 -5.95 6.59 -23.27
N ILE A 69 -6.25 5.41 -23.80
CA ILE A 69 -5.43 4.76 -24.84
C ILE A 69 -6.06 4.89 -26.23
N ASN A 70 -5.22 5.11 -27.24
CA ASN A 70 -5.64 5.10 -28.66
C ASN A 70 -5.10 3.89 -29.44
N SER A 71 -4.30 3.04 -28.80
CA SER A 71 -3.60 1.90 -29.37
C SER A 71 -3.34 0.83 -28.31
N ASN A 72 -2.90 -0.36 -28.72
CA ASN A 72 -2.56 -1.42 -27.76
C ASN A 72 -1.30 -1.04 -26.97
N VAL A 73 -1.40 -1.05 -25.65
CA VAL A 73 -0.34 -0.61 -24.74
C VAL A 73 0.13 -1.73 -23.82
N TRP A 74 1.41 -1.72 -23.46
CA TRP A 74 1.92 -2.59 -22.40
C TRP A 74 1.36 -2.21 -21.03
N ILE A 75 0.99 -3.24 -20.27
CA ILE A 75 0.68 -3.19 -18.85
C ILE A 75 1.62 -4.12 -18.07
N GLY A 76 1.60 -4.06 -16.74
CA GLY A 76 2.57 -4.73 -15.87
C GLY A 76 2.49 -6.26 -15.81
N LEU A 77 1.46 -6.87 -16.39
CA LEU A 77 1.19 -8.30 -16.23
C LEU A 77 2.14 -9.16 -17.08
N GLN A 78 2.88 -10.04 -16.40
CA GLN A 78 3.69 -11.08 -17.01
C GLN A 78 3.10 -12.44 -16.69
N ARG A 79 3.09 -13.33 -17.68
CA ARG A 79 2.52 -14.67 -17.53
C ARG A 79 3.47 -15.74 -18.08
N SER A 80 3.63 -16.78 -17.27
CA SER A 80 4.31 -18.03 -17.60
C SER A 80 3.29 -19.16 -17.75
N GLN A 81 3.74 -20.37 -18.07
CA GLN A 81 2.88 -21.53 -18.22
C GLN A 81 2.04 -21.84 -16.96
N PHE A 82 2.51 -21.46 -15.76
CA PHE A 82 1.89 -21.85 -14.49
C PHE A 82 1.58 -20.68 -13.55
N SER A 83 1.94 -19.45 -13.90
CA SER A 83 1.81 -18.31 -13.00
C SER A 83 1.71 -16.99 -13.77
N SER A 84 0.85 -16.10 -13.27
CA SER A 84 0.73 -14.71 -13.69
C SER A 84 1.14 -13.82 -12.52
N LYS A 85 1.91 -12.77 -12.80
CA LYS A 85 2.36 -11.81 -11.78
C LYS A 85 2.40 -10.40 -12.36
N TRP A 86 2.06 -9.42 -11.54
CA TRP A 86 2.27 -8.01 -11.87
C TRP A 86 3.73 -7.62 -11.70
N SER A 87 4.17 -6.63 -12.47
CA SER A 87 5.56 -6.15 -12.46
C SER A 87 5.97 -5.52 -11.13
N ASN A 88 5.01 -4.96 -10.39
CA ASN A 88 5.19 -4.42 -9.04
C ASN A 88 5.24 -5.52 -7.96
N GLY A 89 4.94 -6.77 -8.29
CA GLY A 89 4.97 -7.90 -7.36
C GLY A 89 3.61 -8.29 -6.77
N ASP A 90 2.54 -7.54 -7.06
CA ASP A 90 1.20 -7.83 -6.57
C ASP A 90 0.64 -9.15 -7.13
N GLU A 91 -0.27 -9.76 -6.35
CA GLU A 91 -1.07 -10.88 -6.83
C GLU A 91 -2.10 -10.42 -7.87
N VAL A 92 -2.43 -11.33 -8.79
CA VAL A 92 -3.38 -11.04 -9.87
C VAL A 92 -4.80 -11.29 -9.36
N THR A 93 -5.45 -10.23 -8.89
CA THR A 93 -6.84 -10.26 -8.39
C THR A 93 -7.89 -10.07 -9.48
N PHE A 94 -7.52 -9.39 -10.57
CA PHE A 94 -8.36 -9.16 -11.75
C PHE A 94 -7.57 -9.45 -13.04
N SER A 95 -8.25 -10.03 -14.03
CA SER A 95 -7.65 -10.26 -15.34
C SER A 95 -8.69 -10.24 -16.46
N ALA A 96 -8.45 -9.42 -17.49
CA ALA A 96 -9.19 -9.44 -18.75
C ALA A 96 -8.41 -10.16 -19.88
N LEU A 97 -7.47 -11.04 -19.51
CA LEU A 97 -6.70 -11.82 -20.47
C LEU A 97 -7.57 -12.83 -21.21
N THR A 98 -7.43 -12.87 -22.52
CA THR A 98 -8.04 -13.92 -23.35
C THR A 98 -6.97 -14.85 -23.92
N GLY A 99 -7.26 -16.16 -23.90
CA GLY A 99 -6.39 -17.19 -24.48
C GLY A 99 -5.24 -17.69 -23.57
N SER A 100 -4.41 -18.53 -24.16
CA SER A 100 -3.28 -19.21 -23.50
C SER A 100 -1.95 -18.69 -24.04
N CYS A 101 -0.97 -18.57 -23.16
CA CYS A 101 0.42 -18.44 -23.58
C CYS A 101 0.96 -19.82 -23.87
N GLY A 102 1.59 -19.99 -25.02
CA GLY A 102 2.27 -21.23 -25.37
C GLY A 102 3.40 -21.57 -24.37
N PRO A 103 4.36 -22.43 -24.75
CA PRO A 103 5.42 -22.86 -23.84
C PRO A 103 6.39 -21.74 -23.40
N LYS A 104 6.30 -20.54 -23.98
CA LYS A 104 7.16 -19.39 -23.66
C LYS A 104 6.39 -18.34 -22.84
N PRO A 105 7.07 -17.61 -21.93
CA PRO A 105 6.45 -16.52 -21.20
C PRO A 105 6.00 -15.40 -22.16
N CYS A 106 4.90 -14.78 -21.81
CA CYS A 106 4.21 -13.75 -22.56
C CYS A 106 3.92 -12.56 -21.64
N CYS A 107 3.66 -11.42 -22.25
CA CYS A 107 3.33 -10.17 -21.57
C CYS A 107 1.94 -9.73 -22.01
N ALA A 108 1.20 -9.09 -21.11
CA ALA A 108 -0.14 -8.62 -21.42
C ALA A 108 -0.10 -7.22 -22.05
N ALA A 109 -0.85 -7.03 -23.12
CA ALA A 109 -1.12 -5.71 -23.69
C ALA A 109 -2.61 -5.41 -23.63
N MET A 110 -2.97 -4.25 -23.08
CA MET A 110 -4.36 -3.77 -23.03
C MET A 110 -4.77 -3.24 -24.40
N LYS A 111 -5.96 -3.63 -24.86
CA LYS A 111 -6.60 -3.10 -26.08
C LYS A 111 -7.61 -2.01 -25.75
N THR A 112 -8.00 -1.28 -26.79
CA THR A 112 -9.07 -0.27 -26.75
C THR A 112 -10.47 -0.84 -26.49
N ASP A 113 -10.66 -2.16 -26.58
CA ASP A 113 -11.92 -2.85 -26.26
C ASP A 113 -11.98 -3.41 -24.82
N ALA A 114 -11.04 -2.98 -23.96
CA ALA A 114 -10.84 -3.44 -22.59
C ALA A 114 -10.35 -4.89 -22.43
N SER A 115 -10.21 -5.67 -23.52
CA SER A 115 -9.61 -7.01 -23.46
C SER A 115 -8.08 -6.92 -23.46
N TRP A 116 -7.42 -7.94 -22.89
CA TRP A 116 -5.96 -8.02 -22.88
C TRP A 116 -5.45 -9.15 -23.77
N ASP A 117 -4.46 -8.85 -24.60
CA ASP A 117 -3.75 -9.81 -25.43
C ASP A 117 -2.52 -10.37 -24.74
N ASN A 118 -2.26 -11.66 -24.96
CA ASN A 118 -0.98 -12.28 -24.67
C ASN A 118 -0.02 -12.07 -25.84
N ILE A 119 0.99 -11.22 -25.65
CA ILE A 119 1.96 -10.85 -26.69
C ILE A 119 3.37 -11.29 -26.27
N THR A 120 4.22 -11.64 -27.24
CA THR A 120 5.64 -11.89 -26.98
C THR A 120 6.28 -10.64 -26.36
N CYS A 121 6.91 -10.79 -25.20
CA CYS A 121 7.45 -9.66 -24.42
C CYS A 121 8.52 -8.82 -25.15
N THR A 122 9.07 -9.32 -26.27
CA THR A 122 10.07 -8.65 -27.10
C THR A 122 9.48 -7.65 -28.09
N GLU A 123 8.17 -7.67 -28.31
CA GLU A 123 7.48 -6.73 -29.20
C GLU A 123 7.59 -5.29 -28.68
N LYS A 124 7.79 -4.33 -29.58
CA LYS A 124 7.92 -2.91 -29.21
C LYS A 124 6.57 -2.21 -29.36
N ARG A 125 6.08 -1.58 -28.27
CA ARG A 125 4.77 -0.90 -28.25
C ARG A 125 4.80 0.33 -27.34
N ASN A 126 3.71 1.09 -27.39
CA ASN A 126 3.36 2.08 -26.37
C ASN A 126 3.12 1.37 -25.04
N PHE A 127 3.22 2.11 -23.95
CA PHE A 127 3.09 1.56 -22.61
C PHE A 127 2.46 2.58 -21.66
N MET A 128 1.81 2.08 -20.62
CA MET A 128 1.27 2.93 -19.56
C MET A 128 2.04 2.72 -18.27
N CYS A 129 2.36 3.83 -17.61
CA CYS A 129 2.89 3.86 -16.26
C CYS A 129 1.79 4.33 -15.31
N TYR A 130 1.85 3.89 -14.05
CA TYR A 130 1.14 4.57 -12.98
C TYR A 130 2.11 5.28 -12.08
N GLU A 131 1.64 6.37 -11.50
CA GLU A 131 2.26 7.12 -10.43
C GLU A 131 1.30 7.08 -9.26
N GLN A 132 1.75 6.55 -8.13
CA GLN A 132 0.96 6.50 -6.92
C GLN A 132 1.45 7.59 -5.97
N ASP A 133 0.56 8.50 -5.58
CA ASP A 133 0.84 9.41 -4.47
C ASP A 133 0.97 8.57 -3.21
N GLN A 134 2.19 8.50 -2.68
CA GLN A 134 2.49 7.85 -1.42
C GLN A 134 1.71 8.54 -0.30
N THR A 135 0.55 8.00 0.09
CA THR A 135 -0.03 8.27 1.41
C THR A 135 0.71 7.42 2.43
N ASP A 136 1.89 7.91 2.79
CA ASP A 136 2.96 7.18 3.46
C ASP A 136 2.63 6.78 4.91
N LEU A 137 2.40 5.48 5.12
CA LEU A 137 3.14 4.80 6.19
C LEU A 137 4.55 4.52 5.69
N THR A 138 5.41 5.55 5.76
CA THR A 138 6.84 5.45 5.54
C THR A 138 7.50 4.76 6.71
N PHE A 139 8.39 3.83 6.41
CA PHE A 139 9.33 3.30 7.36
C PHE A 139 10.61 4.12 7.28
N SER A 140 10.94 4.91 8.31
CA SER A 140 12.26 5.54 8.39
C SER A 140 13.22 4.55 9.06
N TYR A 141 14.26 4.15 8.32
CA TYR A 141 15.26 3.22 8.83
C TYR A 141 16.40 3.97 9.53
N HIS A 142 16.81 3.46 10.69
CA HIS A 142 17.87 4.04 11.52
C HIS A 142 18.93 3.00 11.82
N LEU A 143 20.12 3.18 11.25
CA LEU A 143 21.28 2.32 11.51
C LEU A 143 21.97 2.76 12.79
N ILE A 144 22.08 1.84 13.74
CA ILE A 144 22.72 2.03 15.03
C ILE A 144 24.00 1.22 15.06
N THR A 145 25.14 1.88 15.10
CA THR A 145 26.47 1.25 15.10
C THR A 145 26.95 1.02 16.54
N GLU A 146 26.20 0.21 17.30
CA GLU A 146 26.54 -0.19 18.66
C GLU A 146 26.48 -1.70 18.79
N ASN A 147 27.45 -2.27 19.51
CA ASN A 147 27.51 -3.70 19.81
C ASN A 147 26.32 -4.12 20.67
N LYS A 148 25.43 -4.96 20.12
CA LYS A 148 24.26 -5.48 20.84
C LYS A 148 23.98 -6.94 20.49
N THR A 149 23.52 -7.70 21.48
CA THR A 149 22.80 -8.95 21.23
C THR A 149 21.43 -8.65 20.61
N TRP A 150 20.77 -9.67 20.04
CA TRP A 150 19.49 -9.44 19.36
C TRP A 150 18.41 -8.90 20.31
N TYR A 151 18.33 -9.41 21.55
CA TYR A 151 17.34 -8.96 22.52
C TYR A 151 17.62 -7.53 23.02
N GLU A 152 18.89 -7.17 23.21
CA GLU A 152 19.28 -5.79 23.53
C GLU A 152 18.97 -4.84 22.38
N ALA A 153 19.21 -5.27 21.14
CA ALA A 153 18.89 -4.52 19.93
C ALA A 153 17.39 -4.23 19.82
N GLN A 154 16.55 -5.25 20.01
CA GLN A 154 15.10 -5.10 20.03
C GLN A 154 14.63 -4.15 21.13
N SER A 155 15.13 -4.34 22.36
CA SER A 155 14.76 -3.47 23.48
C SER A 155 15.18 -2.02 23.23
N TYR A 156 16.33 -1.79 22.61
CA TYR A 156 16.80 -0.46 22.24
C TYR A 156 15.89 0.17 21.18
N CYS A 157 15.61 -0.54 20.09
CA CYS A 157 14.73 -0.04 19.04
C CYS A 157 13.34 0.28 19.57
N ARG A 158 12.77 -0.53 20.47
CA ARG A 158 11.46 -0.24 21.06
C ARG A 158 11.45 0.92 22.05
N LYS A 159 12.60 1.25 22.62
CA LYS A 159 12.73 2.34 23.61
C LYS A 159 12.84 3.71 22.93
N ILE A 160 13.53 3.77 21.79
CA ILE A 160 13.89 5.04 21.12
C ILE A 160 13.18 5.20 19.78
N TYR A 161 12.90 4.09 19.10
CA TYR A 161 12.26 4.01 17.80
C TYR A 161 10.96 3.19 17.90
N THR A 162 10.53 2.57 16.80
CA THR A 162 9.38 1.65 16.80
C THR A 162 9.80 0.23 17.17
N ASP A 163 10.63 -0.43 16.36
CA ASP A 163 11.15 -1.78 16.60
C ASP A 163 12.34 -2.09 15.66
N LEU A 164 12.89 -3.31 15.72
CA LEU A 164 13.75 -3.86 14.67
C LEU A 164 12.99 -3.98 13.35
N VAL A 165 13.68 -3.76 12.23
CA VAL A 165 13.08 -3.81 10.89
C VAL A 165 12.38 -5.14 10.58
N SER A 166 11.19 -5.06 10.00
CA SER A 166 10.52 -6.18 9.35
C SER A 166 10.58 -6.04 7.83
N ILE A 167 10.56 -7.17 7.12
CA ILE A 167 10.68 -7.18 5.65
C ILE A 167 9.53 -8.00 5.09
N ARG A 168 8.65 -7.36 4.33
CA ARG A 168 7.42 -7.96 3.81
C ARG A 168 7.52 -8.42 2.37
N ASP A 169 8.42 -7.81 1.60
CA ASP A 169 8.58 -8.01 0.16
C ASP A 169 10.00 -7.66 -0.30
N GLN A 170 10.26 -7.82 -1.60
CA GLN A 170 11.56 -7.56 -2.21
C GLN A 170 11.96 -6.10 -2.18
N GLU A 171 11.01 -5.17 -2.31
CA GLU A 171 11.29 -3.73 -2.33
C GLU A 171 11.77 -3.27 -0.95
N GLN A 172 11.06 -3.69 0.11
CA GLN A 172 11.47 -3.46 1.49
C GLN A 172 12.83 -4.10 1.78
N ASN A 173 13.12 -5.27 1.22
CA ASN A 173 14.42 -5.92 1.40
C ASN A 173 15.56 -5.07 0.81
N GLU A 174 15.37 -4.50 -0.37
CA GLU A 174 16.37 -3.60 -0.97
C GLU A 174 16.47 -2.28 -0.18
N ALA A 175 15.36 -1.72 0.29
CA ALA A 175 15.39 -0.50 1.11
C ALA A 175 16.12 -0.71 2.45
N VAL A 176 15.85 -1.82 3.14
CA VAL A 176 16.53 -2.23 4.38
C VAL A 176 18.01 -2.48 4.13
N LYS A 177 18.36 -3.16 3.03
CA LYS A 177 19.75 -3.37 2.62
C LYS A 177 20.45 -2.03 2.45
N ILE A 178 19.90 -1.10 1.65
CA ILE A 178 20.48 0.23 1.40
C ILE A 178 20.68 0.99 2.71
N ALA A 179 19.67 1.02 3.59
CA ALA A 179 19.76 1.69 4.88
C ALA A 179 20.84 1.10 5.79
N GLY A 180 21.11 -0.21 5.68
CA GLY A 180 22.17 -0.90 6.41
C GLY A 180 23.52 -0.98 5.70
N MET A 181 23.68 -0.43 4.48
CA MET A 181 24.95 -0.51 3.72
C MET A 181 26.11 0.20 4.42
N ASN A 182 25.83 1.17 5.29
CA ASN A 182 26.85 1.83 6.12
C ASN A 182 27.35 0.93 7.28
N SER A 183 26.81 -0.28 7.44
CA SER A 183 27.33 -1.27 8.38
C SER A 183 28.55 -2.00 7.80
N SER A 184 29.44 -2.46 8.68
CA SER A 184 30.73 -3.04 8.28
C SER A 184 30.62 -4.47 7.73
N ASP A 185 29.54 -5.21 8.02
CA ASP A 185 29.40 -6.62 7.63
C ASP A 185 27.94 -7.14 7.69
N PHE A 186 27.35 -7.19 8.90
CA PHE A 186 26.00 -7.70 9.17
C PHE A 186 25.30 -6.85 10.23
N PHE A 187 23.98 -6.81 10.17
CA PHE A 187 23.16 -6.13 11.17
C PHE A 187 21.91 -6.92 11.54
N TRP A 188 21.41 -6.68 12.75
CA TRP A 188 20.20 -7.32 13.25
C TRP A 188 18.94 -6.85 12.51
N ILE A 189 18.08 -7.80 12.15
CA ILE A 189 16.71 -7.57 11.68
C ILE A 189 15.71 -8.29 12.59
N GLY A 190 14.43 -7.94 12.48
CA GLY A 190 13.37 -8.35 13.39
C GLY A 190 12.80 -9.76 13.18
N LEU A 191 13.44 -10.65 12.40
CA LEU A 191 12.94 -12.01 12.26
C LEU A 191 13.47 -12.90 13.39
N LEU A 192 12.56 -13.41 14.22
CA LEU A 192 12.84 -14.27 15.37
C LEU A 192 12.03 -15.56 15.28
N ARG A 193 12.71 -16.71 15.25
CA ARG A 193 12.13 -18.05 15.01
C ARG A 193 11.32 -18.03 13.73
N ASP A 194 11.81 -18.67 12.67
CA ASP A 194 11.15 -18.59 11.34
C ASP A 194 9.83 -19.39 11.27
N ASP A 195 8.89 -19.06 12.15
CA ASP A 195 7.49 -19.48 12.22
C ASP A 195 6.58 -18.42 11.59
N TRP A 196 7.13 -17.63 10.66
CA TRP A 196 6.41 -16.60 9.92
C TRP A 196 6.06 -15.35 10.72
N GLU A 197 6.68 -15.17 11.89
CA GLU A 197 6.44 -14.05 12.80
C GLU A 197 7.64 -13.10 12.87
N TRP A 198 7.36 -11.81 12.72
CA TRP A 198 8.32 -10.73 12.90
C TRP A 198 8.15 -10.08 14.28
N THR A 199 9.19 -9.39 14.76
CA THR A 199 9.16 -8.71 16.07
C THR A 199 8.10 -7.63 16.19
N ASP A 200 7.71 -7.04 15.07
CA ASP A 200 6.61 -6.09 15.00
C ASP A 200 5.23 -6.78 15.11
N GLY A 201 5.18 -8.10 15.27
CA GLY A 201 3.95 -8.89 15.38
C GLY A 201 3.27 -9.21 14.04
N GLY A 202 3.77 -8.70 12.92
CA GLY A 202 3.18 -9.00 11.62
C GLY A 202 3.66 -10.33 11.04
N ARG A 203 2.87 -10.93 10.17
CA ARG A 203 3.19 -12.19 9.47
C ARG A 203 3.45 -11.97 7.99
N SER A 204 4.50 -12.58 7.43
CA SER A 204 4.79 -12.53 5.98
C SER A 204 5.49 -13.80 5.51
N ALA A 205 5.19 -14.19 4.26
CA ALA A 205 5.80 -15.30 3.54
C ALA A 205 7.17 -15.01 2.94
N TYR A 206 7.51 -13.73 2.78
CA TYR A 206 8.70 -13.34 2.04
C TYR A 206 9.98 -13.71 2.79
N ARG A 207 10.90 -14.40 2.11
CA ARG A 207 12.21 -14.78 2.65
C ARG A 207 13.30 -14.53 1.61
N ASN A 208 14.38 -13.87 2.03
CA ASN A 208 15.58 -13.70 1.20
C ASN A 208 16.80 -14.40 1.83
N TRP A 209 16.63 -15.66 2.21
CA TRP A 209 17.69 -16.50 2.77
C TRP A 209 18.90 -16.58 1.83
N GLY A 210 20.10 -16.57 2.40
CA GLY A 210 21.34 -16.88 1.69
C GLY A 210 21.46 -18.37 1.35
N ASP A 211 22.42 -18.70 0.48
CA ASP A 211 22.61 -20.08 0.04
C ASP A 211 22.90 -21.04 1.22
N GLY A 212 22.12 -22.11 1.29
CA GLY A 212 22.21 -23.09 2.37
C GLY A 212 21.72 -22.59 3.73
N GLN A 213 20.91 -21.53 3.78
CA GLN A 213 20.23 -21.03 4.98
C GLN A 213 18.72 -21.29 4.89
N PRO A 214 18.01 -21.43 6.04
CA PRO A 214 18.54 -21.47 7.40
C PRO A 214 19.30 -22.79 7.70
N ARG A 215 20.41 -22.72 8.45
CA ARG A 215 21.31 -23.88 8.70
C ARG A 215 20.94 -24.75 9.91
N SER A 216 20.29 -24.18 10.92
CA SER A 216 20.00 -24.87 12.19
C SER A 216 18.71 -24.38 12.82
N THR A 217 17.96 -25.28 13.46
CA THR A 217 16.76 -24.96 14.25
C THR A 217 17.06 -24.35 15.63
N SER A 218 18.32 -24.39 16.08
CA SER A 218 18.74 -23.76 17.36
C SER A 218 19.06 -22.27 17.23
N SER A 219 19.30 -21.79 16.01
CA SER A 219 19.65 -20.40 15.69
C SER A 219 18.39 -19.62 15.33
N ASN A 220 17.80 -18.96 16.31
CA ASN A 220 16.47 -18.35 16.18
C ASN A 220 16.50 -16.90 15.72
N CYS A 221 17.64 -16.21 15.72
CA CYS A 221 17.71 -14.79 15.37
C CYS A 221 18.27 -14.61 13.97
N THR A 222 17.86 -13.54 13.30
CA THR A 222 18.21 -13.31 11.89
C THR A 222 19.04 -12.06 11.73
N GLN A 223 20.14 -12.18 11.00
CA GLN A 223 20.97 -11.06 10.56
C GLN A 223 20.88 -10.90 9.04
N LEU A 224 21.04 -9.67 8.57
CA LEU A 224 21.08 -9.31 7.16
C LEU A 224 22.47 -8.83 6.79
N ASN A 225 22.95 -9.23 5.61
CA ASN A 225 24.25 -8.81 5.09
C ASN A 225 24.13 -7.68 4.05
N VAL A 226 25.26 -7.07 3.70
CA VAL A 226 25.31 -5.98 2.68
C VAL A 226 24.76 -6.36 1.30
N ASN A 227 24.63 -7.66 0.98
CA ASN A 227 24.05 -8.15 -0.27
C ASN A 227 22.52 -8.37 -0.18
N GLY A 228 21.90 -8.07 0.96
CA GLY A 228 20.46 -8.26 1.17
C GLY A 228 20.06 -9.69 1.56
N LYS A 229 21.03 -10.59 1.81
CA LYS A 229 20.80 -12.00 2.12
C LYS A 229 20.76 -12.26 3.62
N TRP A 230 19.81 -13.10 4.03
CA TRP A 230 19.55 -13.38 5.43
C TRP A 230 20.29 -14.62 5.91
N GLN A 231 20.69 -14.62 7.18
CA GLN A 231 21.32 -15.75 7.84
C GLN A 231 20.76 -15.91 9.25
N ASN A 232 20.47 -17.14 9.64
CA ASN A 232 20.03 -17.42 10.99
C ASN A 232 21.24 -17.73 11.88
N VAL A 233 21.30 -17.06 13.03
CA VAL A 233 22.43 -17.08 13.96
C VAL A 233 21.94 -17.17 15.40
N MET A 234 22.86 -17.44 16.32
CA MET A 234 22.56 -17.48 17.75
C MET A 234 22.21 -16.08 18.24
N CYS A 235 21.10 -15.94 18.96
CA CYS A 235 20.65 -14.66 19.50
C CYS A 235 21.63 -14.02 20.50
N SER A 236 22.51 -14.84 21.09
CA SER A 236 23.59 -14.41 21.98
C SER A 236 24.79 -13.82 21.25
N ASN A 237 24.85 -13.90 19.92
CA ASN A 237 25.88 -13.22 19.14
C ASN A 237 25.78 -11.71 19.38
N ILE A 238 26.92 -11.04 19.35
CA ILE A 238 26.98 -9.58 19.45
C ILE A 238 27.30 -9.07 18.05
N LEU A 239 26.40 -8.29 17.47
CA LEU A 239 26.63 -7.62 16.19
C LEU A 239 26.94 -6.14 16.41
N PRO A 240 27.79 -5.55 15.56
CA PRO A 240 28.19 -4.14 15.67
C PRO A 240 27.13 -3.16 15.15
N ALA A 241 26.06 -3.68 14.52
CA ALA A 241 25.05 -2.88 13.89
C ALA A 241 23.64 -3.44 14.10
N VAL A 242 22.69 -2.51 14.26
CA VAL A 242 21.27 -2.77 14.42
C VAL A 242 20.51 -1.85 13.49
N LEU A 243 19.51 -2.36 12.77
CA LEU A 243 18.61 -1.52 12.00
C LEU A 243 17.25 -1.45 12.68
N CYS A 244 16.91 -0.27 13.20
CA CYS A 244 15.59 0.05 13.73
C CYS A 244 14.74 0.70 12.63
N TYR A 245 13.42 0.66 12.77
CA TYR A 245 12.52 1.51 11.99
C TYR A 245 11.69 2.42 12.89
N ASN A 246 11.21 3.53 12.33
CA ASN A 246 10.02 4.22 12.81
C ASN A 246 8.85 4.04 11.85
N THR A 247 7.65 3.97 12.42
CA THR A 247 6.41 4.20 11.69
C THR A 247 6.02 5.66 11.83
N SER A 248 5.44 6.25 10.79
CA SER A 248 4.79 7.56 10.85
C SER A 248 3.50 7.58 11.69
N LEU A 249 3.23 6.58 12.55
CA LEU A 249 2.01 6.48 13.35
C LEU A 249 2.18 6.95 14.80
N HIS A 250 1.40 7.95 15.20
CA HIS A 250 1.25 8.42 16.58
C HIS A 250 -0.13 8.04 17.15
N VAL A 251 -0.17 7.62 18.42
CA VAL A 251 -1.42 7.33 19.14
C VAL A 251 -1.52 8.27 20.32
N SER A 252 -2.60 9.05 20.44
CA SER A 252 -2.79 9.93 21.61
C SER A 252 -2.88 9.12 22.91
N GLU A 253 -2.48 9.71 24.03
CA GLU A 253 -2.76 9.15 25.36
C GLU A 253 -4.20 9.48 25.77
N ASP A 254 -4.59 10.73 25.58
CA ASP A 254 -5.91 11.23 25.95
C ASP A 254 -7.00 10.83 24.95
N ARG A 255 -8.22 10.73 25.49
CA ARG A 255 -9.45 10.55 24.73
C ARG A 255 -10.05 11.91 24.40
N MET A 256 -10.49 12.10 23.16
CA MET A 256 -11.06 13.35 22.68
C MET A 256 -12.13 13.10 21.61
N ASN A 257 -12.98 14.10 21.35
CA ASN A 257 -13.92 14.05 20.24
C ASN A 257 -13.20 14.24 18.90
N TRP A 258 -13.89 13.95 17.80
CA TRP A 258 -13.24 13.93 16.48
C TRP A 258 -12.74 15.31 16.04
N GLU A 259 -13.45 16.39 16.38
CA GLU A 259 -13.04 17.77 16.08
C GLU A 259 -11.74 18.16 16.82
N ASN A 260 -11.66 17.84 18.11
CA ASN A 260 -10.44 18.04 18.89
C ASN A 260 -9.30 17.14 18.41
N ALA A 261 -9.61 15.93 17.94
CA ALA A 261 -8.65 15.01 17.35
C ALA A 261 -8.02 15.60 16.07
N LEU A 262 -8.81 16.24 15.21
CA LEU A 262 -8.31 16.95 14.03
C LEU A 262 -7.28 18.01 14.43
N TYR A 263 -7.61 18.87 15.40
CA TYR A 263 -6.70 19.91 15.88
C TYR A 263 -5.44 19.34 16.55
N TYR A 264 -5.59 18.30 17.35
CA TYR A 264 -4.49 17.62 18.02
C TYR A 264 -3.47 17.06 17.01
N CYS A 265 -3.96 16.38 15.98
CA CYS A 265 -3.12 15.78 14.95
C CYS A 265 -2.54 16.79 13.95
N MET A 266 -3.00 18.04 13.94
CA MET A 266 -2.42 19.14 13.12
C MET A 266 -1.34 19.94 13.86
N LYS A 267 -1.03 19.58 15.12
CA LYS A 267 -0.02 20.26 15.94
C LYS A 267 1.29 19.49 16.07
N ASP A 268 2.33 20.22 16.45
CA ASP A 268 3.67 19.71 16.76
C ASP A 268 4.30 19.02 15.54
N ASN A 269 4.83 17.80 15.70
CA ASN A 269 5.44 17.02 14.61
C ASN A 269 4.43 16.11 13.86
N ARG A 270 3.12 16.30 14.09
CA ARG A 270 2.07 15.52 13.45
C ARG A 270 1.62 16.18 12.15
N THR A 271 1.28 15.38 11.15
CA THR A 271 0.89 15.84 9.81
C THR A 271 -0.61 15.81 9.57
N GLY A 272 -1.35 15.05 10.37
CA GLY A 272 -2.80 14.99 10.29
C GLY A 272 -3.37 13.76 10.97
N LEU A 273 -4.69 13.59 10.88
CA LEU A 273 -5.31 12.33 11.26
C LEU A 273 -4.87 11.22 10.30
N LEU A 274 -4.79 9.99 10.79
CA LEU A 274 -4.44 8.84 9.95
C LEU A 274 -5.50 8.60 8.88
N HIS A 275 -5.06 8.49 7.63
CA HIS A 275 -5.88 8.03 6.50
C HIS A 275 -5.49 6.60 6.11
N ILE A 276 -6.47 5.80 5.69
CA ILE A 276 -6.27 4.38 5.36
C ILE A 276 -6.94 4.12 4.02
N HIS A 277 -6.17 4.20 2.95
CA HIS A 277 -6.72 4.13 1.60
C HIS A 277 -6.69 2.73 0.99
N THR A 278 -5.80 1.88 1.47
CA THR A 278 -5.58 0.53 0.93
C THR A 278 -5.60 -0.55 2.00
N GLU A 279 -5.79 -1.80 1.58
CA GLU A 279 -5.64 -2.96 2.45
C GLU A 279 -4.22 -3.07 3.04
N SER A 280 -3.21 -2.61 2.30
CA SER A 280 -1.82 -2.56 2.76
C SER A 280 -1.67 -1.59 3.93
N ASP A 281 -2.18 -0.36 3.80
CA ASP A 281 -2.16 0.64 4.89
C ASP A 281 -2.87 0.10 6.12
N HIS A 282 -4.03 -0.52 5.91
CA HIS A 282 -4.81 -1.10 6.98
C HIS A 282 -4.05 -2.20 7.71
N THR A 283 -3.36 -3.06 6.97
CA THR A 283 -2.55 -4.13 7.52
C THR A 283 -1.37 -3.58 8.33
N LYS A 284 -0.71 -2.53 7.84
CA LYS A 284 0.35 -1.84 8.57
C LYS A 284 -0.15 -1.26 9.90
N VAL A 285 -1.29 -0.56 9.89
CA VAL A 285 -1.93 0.01 11.09
C VAL A 285 -2.31 -1.10 12.08
N LYS A 286 -2.97 -2.16 11.60
CA LYS A 286 -3.37 -3.31 12.39
C LYS A 286 -2.19 -3.97 13.10
N ASN A 287 -1.10 -4.19 12.38
CA ASN A 287 0.12 -4.78 12.95
C ASN A 287 0.71 -3.85 14.02
N GLU A 288 0.79 -2.56 13.74
CA GLU A 288 1.38 -1.59 14.67
C GLU A 288 0.58 -1.44 15.97
N LEU A 289 -0.75 -1.46 15.91
CA LEU A 289 -1.59 -1.37 17.10
C LEU A 289 -1.53 -2.63 17.95
N ARG A 290 -1.49 -3.82 17.32
CA ARG A 290 -1.26 -5.10 18.01
C ARG A 290 0.08 -5.06 18.75
N ARG A 291 1.13 -4.59 18.08
CA ARG A 291 2.49 -4.46 18.64
C ARG A 291 2.51 -3.58 19.88
N ARG A 292 1.90 -2.40 19.81
CA ARG A 292 1.79 -1.45 20.94
C ARG A 292 0.78 -1.87 22.01
N ARG A 293 0.10 -3.02 21.84
CA ARG A 293 -0.98 -3.51 22.71
C ARG A 293 -2.05 -2.45 22.94
N ILE A 294 -2.35 -1.68 21.90
CA ILE A 294 -3.40 -0.69 21.95
C ILE A 294 -4.72 -1.43 21.74
N SER A 295 -5.67 -1.19 22.64
CA SER A 295 -6.99 -1.77 22.59
C SER A 295 -8.08 -0.70 22.67
N GLY A 296 -9.24 -1.02 22.11
CA GLY A 296 -10.44 -0.20 22.09
C GLY A 296 -10.66 0.50 20.75
N THR A 297 -11.58 1.46 20.77
CA THR A 297 -11.94 2.26 19.60
C THR A 297 -11.02 3.48 19.48
N LEU A 298 -10.54 3.75 18.26
CA LEU A 298 -9.59 4.82 17.95
C LEU A 298 -10.08 5.67 16.78
N TRP A 299 -10.04 7.00 16.92
CA TRP A 299 -10.35 7.90 15.83
C TRP A 299 -9.32 7.81 14.71
N VAL A 300 -9.81 7.84 13.47
CA VAL A 300 -9.03 8.03 12.25
C VAL A 300 -9.58 9.23 11.49
N GLY A 301 -8.94 9.62 10.39
CA GLY A 301 -9.29 10.82 9.63
C GLY A 301 -10.60 10.74 8.86
N LEU A 302 -11.42 9.70 9.07
CA LEU A 302 -12.64 9.50 8.32
C LEU A 302 -13.81 10.28 8.94
N GLY A 303 -14.52 11.07 8.15
CA GLY A 303 -15.68 11.87 8.56
C GLY A 303 -16.85 11.71 7.58
N GLN A 304 -18.07 11.99 8.03
CA GLN A 304 -19.25 11.98 7.18
C GLN A 304 -19.75 13.40 6.88
N SER A 305 -20.10 13.65 5.64
CA SER A 305 -20.66 14.93 5.19
C SER A 305 -22.04 15.12 5.79
N GLN A 306 -22.21 16.20 6.57
CA GLN A 306 -23.50 16.52 7.20
C GLN A 306 -24.58 16.92 6.20
N LEU A 307 -24.18 17.36 4.99
CA LEU A 307 -25.11 17.81 3.96
C LEU A 307 -25.48 16.70 2.99
N PHE A 308 -24.52 15.84 2.66
CA PHE A 308 -24.66 14.86 1.56
C PHE A 308 -24.60 13.41 2.03
N GLY A 309 -24.23 13.14 3.28
CA GLY A 309 -24.16 11.79 3.83
C GLY A 309 -23.02 10.91 3.30
N PHE A 310 -22.22 11.38 2.34
CA PHE A 310 -21.03 10.66 1.88
C PHE A 310 -19.90 10.73 2.91
N TRP A 311 -19.02 9.75 2.86
CA TRP A 311 -17.83 9.67 3.71
C TRP A 311 -16.61 10.25 3.00
N PHE A 312 -15.76 10.94 3.75
CA PHE A 312 -14.54 11.58 3.25
C PHE A 312 -13.44 11.53 4.30
N TRP A 313 -12.19 11.59 3.86
CA TRP A 313 -11.02 11.71 4.73
C TRP A 313 -10.74 13.18 5.06
N SER A 314 -10.07 13.43 6.17
CA SER A 314 -9.88 14.79 6.71
C SER A 314 -8.98 15.68 5.86
N ASP A 315 -8.30 15.13 4.85
CA ASP A 315 -7.59 15.88 3.81
C ASP A 315 -8.51 16.32 2.65
N GLY A 316 -9.77 15.91 2.66
CA GLY A 316 -10.76 16.17 1.64
C GLY A 316 -10.90 15.06 0.58
N SER A 317 -10.09 13.99 0.66
CA SER A 317 -10.18 12.88 -0.28
C SER A 317 -11.41 12.00 -0.01
N GLY A 318 -11.94 11.39 -1.08
CA GLY A 318 -13.07 10.46 -0.98
C GLY A 318 -12.65 9.08 -0.46
N LEU A 319 -13.64 8.25 -0.16
CA LEU A 319 -13.38 6.82 0.04
C LEU A 319 -12.82 6.18 -1.24
N SER A 320 -11.84 5.29 -1.10
CA SER A 320 -11.37 4.46 -2.20
C SER A 320 -12.36 3.29 -2.46
N SER A 321 -12.11 2.53 -3.52
CA SER A 321 -12.88 1.30 -3.82
C SER A 321 -12.77 0.25 -2.71
N TRP A 322 -11.69 0.30 -1.92
CA TRP A 322 -11.49 -0.57 -0.78
C TRP A 322 -11.96 0.11 0.52
N THR A 323 -12.79 -0.58 1.29
CA THR A 323 -13.22 -0.12 2.62
C THR A 323 -13.27 -1.30 3.57
N ASN A 324 -13.10 -1.05 4.87
CA ASN A 324 -13.10 -2.12 5.88
C ASN A 324 -14.16 -1.91 6.97
N TRP A 325 -15.39 -1.56 6.58
CA TRP A 325 -16.50 -1.35 7.51
C TRP A 325 -16.91 -2.62 8.24
N VAL A 326 -17.34 -2.48 9.49
CA VAL A 326 -18.11 -3.51 10.18
C VAL A 326 -19.39 -3.78 9.38
N GLY A 327 -19.69 -5.06 9.12
CA GLY A 327 -20.80 -5.48 8.26
C GLY A 327 -20.50 -5.44 6.75
N GLY A 328 -19.34 -4.93 6.33
CA GLY A 328 -18.89 -4.99 4.93
C GLY A 328 -19.58 -4.02 3.97
N GLN A 329 -20.43 -3.13 4.47
CA GLN A 329 -21.09 -2.10 3.67
C GLN A 329 -20.84 -0.72 4.27
N VAL A 330 -20.70 0.29 3.40
CA VAL A 330 -20.58 1.69 3.81
C VAL A 330 -21.88 2.13 4.48
N PRO A 331 -21.86 2.68 5.71
CA PRO A 331 -23.05 3.15 6.39
C PRO A 331 -23.77 4.24 5.59
N GLN A 332 -24.98 3.94 5.13
CA GLN A 332 -25.86 4.86 4.40
C GLN A 332 -26.75 5.62 5.38
N LEU A 333 -26.16 6.57 6.10
CA LEU A 333 -26.89 7.41 7.05
C LEU A 333 -27.13 8.80 6.45
N PRO A 334 -28.37 9.16 6.09
CA PRO A 334 -28.67 10.51 5.63
C PRO A 334 -28.51 11.50 6.80
N LEU A 335 -27.65 12.50 6.61
CA LEU A 335 -27.46 13.67 7.49
C LEU A 335 -27.03 13.34 8.93
N SER A 336 -25.87 12.69 9.09
CA SER A 336 -25.39 12.25 10.42
C SER A 336 -24.13 12.98 10.90
N GLN A 337 -23.99 13.18 12.22
CA GLN A 337 -22.77 13.64 12.88
C GLN A 337 -21.87 12.45 13.23
N HIS A 338 -21.63 11.56 12.26
CA HIS A 338 -20.80 10.38 12.46
C HIS A 338 -19.41 10.57 11.85
N CYS A 339 -18.45 10.00 12.55
CA CYS A 339 -17.05 9.99 12.23
C CYS A 339 -16.57 8.54 12.28
N GLY A 340 -15.55 8.24 11.49
CA GLY A 340 -15.00 6.90 11.37
C GLY A 340 -13.97 6.65 12.47
N ALA A 341 -14.12 5.52 13.13
CA ALA A 341 -13.14 5.00 14.07
C ALA A 341 -12.76 3.58 13.67
N ILE A 342 -11.55 3.15 14.01
CA ILE A 342 -11.20 1.72 13.95
C ILE A 342 -11.43 1.10 15.32
N ASP A 343 -11.75 -0.18 15.34
CA ASP A 343 -11.98 -0.91 16.59
C ASP A 343 -11.13 -2.17 16.66
N THR A 344 -10.21 -2.22 17.62
CA THR A 344 -9.26 -3.33 17.74
C THR A 344 -9.92 -4.65 18.12
N GLU A 345 -11.12 -4.60 18.71
CA GLU A 345 -11.86 -5.79 19.14
C GLU A 345 -12.68 -6.40 18.00
N GLN A 346 -13.07 -5.59 17.02
CA GLN A 346 -13.76 -6.01 15.79
C GLN A 346 -12.80 -6.20 14.61
N ASP A 347 -11.66 -6.85 14.87
CA ASP A 347 -10.60 -7.10 13.89
C ASP A 347 -10.15 -5.85 13.11
N PHE A 348 -10.07 -4.72 13.82
CA PHE A 348 -9.62 -3.41 13.29
C PHE A 348 -10.57 -2.79 12.27
N LYS A 349 -11.78 -3.32 12.12
CA LYS A 349 -12.78 -2.77 11.20
C LYS A 349 -13.23 -1.37 11.58
N TRP A 350 -13.71 -0.65 10.56
CA TRP A 350 -14.19 0.71 10.67
C TRP A 350 -15.61 0.72 11.23
N LEU A 351 -15.83 1.62 12.17
CA LEU A 351 -17.10 1.91 12.82
C LEU A 351 -17.52 3.33 12.49
N ASP A 352 -18.81 3.52 12.25
CA ASP A 352 -19.41 4.85 12.33
C ASP A 352 -19.79 5.14 13.78
N LYS A 353 -19.22 6.20 14.33
CA LYS A 353 -19.49 6.63 15.71
C LYS A 353 -19.87 8.08 15.71
N ASN A 354 -20.75 8.45 16.65
CA ASN A 354 -21.07 9.86 16.86
C ASN A 354 -19.77 10.64 17.15
N CYS A 355 -19.49 11.67 16.34
CA CYS A 355 -18.25 12.44 16.40
C CYS A 355 -17.99 13.08 17.78
N ARG A 356 -19.03 13.23 18.62
CA ARG A 356 -18.93 13.79 19.98
C ARG A 356 -18.38 12.80 21.01
N TYR A 357 -18.28 11.51 20.68
CA TYR A 357 -17.69 10.52 21.58
C TYR A 357 -16.19 10.74 21.76
N ALA A 358 -15.68 10.37 22.94
CA ALA A 358 -14.28 10.56 23.29
C ALA A 358 -13.49 9.26 23.11
N PHE A 359 -12.64 9.22 22.08
CA PHE A 359 -11.71 8.12 21.81
C PHE A 359 -10.29 8.64 21.71
N ARG A 360 -9.31 7.73 21.90
CA ARG A 360 -7.92 8.02 21.55
C ARG A 360 -7.82 8.16 20.02
N VAL A 361 -6.82 8.87 19.52
CA VAL A 361 -6.70 9.21 18.10
C VAL A 361 -5.42 8.67 17.49
N LEU A 362 -5.50 8.26 16.23
CA LEU A 362 -4.37 7.96 15.37
C LEU A 362 -4.03 9.15 14.49
N CYS A 363 -2.80 9.63 14.61
CA CYS A 363 -2.24 10.68 13.79
C CYS A 363 -1.08 10.13 12.96
N THR A 364 -0.82 10.77 11.83
CA THR A 364 0.44 10.66 11.09
C THR A 364 1.47 11.65 11.65
N VAL A 365 2.76 11.31 11.61
CA VAL A 365 3.89 12.16 11.98
C VAL A 365 4.91 12.25 10.84
N LYS A 366 5.66 13.35 10.78
CA LYS A 366 6.74 13.56 9.80
C LYS A 366 7.92 12.64 10.02
#